data_AF-A0A0L6UNE1-F1
#
_entry.id   AF-A0A0L6UNE1-F1
#
_cell.length_a   1.000
_cell.length_b   1.000
_cell.length_c   1.000
_cell.angle_alpha   90.00
_cell.angle_beta   90.00
_cell.angle_gamma   90.00
#
_symmetry.space_group_name_H-M   'P 1'
#
loop_
_entity.id
_entity.type
_entity.pdbx_description
1 polymer ?
#
loop_
_entity_poly.entity_id
_entity_poly.type
_entity_poly.pdbx_seq_one_letter_code
_entity_poly.pdbx_strand_id
1 'polypeptide(L)'
;EQGGKNGLVPIPPEAANKLQIEFYPDGAELMRVSPLWFSEAIGKLVQGMEPPLPVVDTKNVWDVFSSILSLIKAYDESWLEKRSNDPSLNISSQAFNAN
;
A
#
# COMPACT_ATOMS: atom_id res chain seq x y z
N GLU A 1 -14.32 13.36 40.66
CA GLU A 1 -14.03 14.13 39.43
C GLU A 1 -12.89 13.43 38.70
N GLN A 2 -13.17 12.80 37.55
CA GLN A 2 -12.10 12.18 36.74
C GLN A 2 -11.41 13.28 35.94
N GLY A 3 -10.27 13.73 36.46
CA GLY A 3 -9.45 14.80 35.93
C GLY A 3 -8.86 14.46 34.56
N GLY A 4 -9.63 14.70 33.51
CA GLY A 4 -9.12 14.78 32.15
C GLY A 4 -8.21 16.00 32.01
N LYS A 5 -6.96 15.81 31.58
CA LYS A 5 -6.13 16.94 31.13
C LYS A 5 -6.85 17.61 29.96
N ASN A 6 -7.18 18.89 30.10
CA ASN A 6 -7.90 19.71 29.11
C ASN A 6 -9.31 19.22 28.74
N GLY A 7 -10.02 18.53 29.65
CA GLY A 7 -11.39 18.08 29.40
C GLY A 7 -11.52 16.87 28.47
N LEU A 8 -10.39 16.27 28.06
CA LEU A 8 -10.35 15.00 27.35
C LEU A 8 -10.16 13.87 28.35
N VAL A 9 -11.05 12.88 28.31
CA VAL A 9 -10.89 11.64 29.06
C VAL A 9 -9.95 10.73 28.26
N PRO A 10 -8.74 10.43 28.76
CA PRO A 10 -7.83 9.55 28.06
C PRO A 10 -8.44 8.15 28.03
N ILE A 11 -8.63 7.61 26.83
CA ILE A 11 -9.11 6.25 26.64
C ILE A 11 -7.88 5.33 26.62
N PRO A 12 -7.85 4.24 27.42
CA PRO A 12 -6.80 3.24 27.35
C PRO A 12 -6.71 2.65 25.92
N PRO A 13 -5.50 2.48 25.35
CA PRO A 13 -5.33 1.89 24.02
C PRO A 13 -6.02 0.52 23.87
N GLU A 14 -6.04 -0.29 24.92
CA GLU A 14 -6.70 -1.59 24.95
C GLU A 14 -8.23 -1.49 24.77
N ALA A 15 -8.85 -0.42 25.27
CA ALA A 15 -10.29 -0.19 25.09
C ALA A 15 -10.61 0.21 23.65
N ALA A 16 -9.77 1.05 23.02
CA ALA A 16 -9.89 1.39 21.61
C ALA A 16 -9.70 0.15 20.70
N ASN A 17 -8.68 -0.67 20.98
CA ASN A 17 -8.44 -1.90 20.22
C ASN A 17 -9.61 -2.89 20.32
N LYS A 18 -10.21 -3.07 21.50
CA LYS A 18 -11.39 -3.93 21.66
C LYS A 18 -12.57 -3.48 20.83
N LEU A 19 -12.90 -2.19 20.88
CA LEU A 19 -13.98 -1.61 20.08
C LEU A 19 -13.69 -1.74 18.58
N GLN A 20 -12.43 -1.53 18.18
CA GLN A 20 -12.03 -1.69 16.79
C GLN A 20 -12.22 -3.13 16.31
N ILE A 21 -11.81 -4.14 17.09
CA ILE A 21 -11.99 -5.56 16.74
C ILE A 21 -13.48 -5.94 16.69
N GLU A 22 -14.30 -5.43 17.62
CA GLU A 22 -15.73 -5.76 17.72
C GLU A 22 -16.55 -5.18 16.56
N PHE A 23 -16.31 -3.92 16.20
CA PHE A 23 -17.11 -3.21 15.19
C PHE A 23 -16.48 -3.20 13.79
N TYR A 24 -15.17 -3.44 13.70
CA TYR A 24 -14.41 -3.49 12.45
C TYR A 24 -13.49 -4.73 12.44
N PRO A 25 -14.07 -5.94 12.39
CA PRO A 25 -13.30 -7.18 12.37
C PRO A 25 -12.30 -7.23 11.20
N ASP A 26 -12.64 -6.57 10.08
CA ASP A 26 -11.81 -6.42 8.89
C ASP A 26 -11.16 -5.02 8.81
N GLY A 27 -10.89 -4.38 9.94
CA GLY A 27 -10.41 -3.00 9.99
C GLY A 27 -9.17 -2.74 9.14
N ALA A 28 -8.28 -3.73 9.00
CA ALA A 28 -7.12 -3.64 8.12
C ALA A 28 -7.51 -3.57 6.63
N GLU A 29 -8.52 -4.33 6.20
CA GLU A 29 -9.05 -4.28 4.83
C GLU A 29 -9.87 -3.01 4.60
N LEU A 30 -10.54 -2.47 5.62
CA LEU A 30 -11.23 -1.18 5.52
C LEU A 30 -10.27 0.00 5.33
N MET A 31 -9.04 -0.12 5.82
CA MET A 31 -7.98 0.89 5.63
C MET A 31 -7.27 0.76 4.28
N ARG A 32 -7.64 -0.25 3.49
CA ARG A 32 -7.03 -0.51 2.20
C ARG A 32 -7.55 0.45 1.15
N VAL A 33 -6.65 1.29 0.62
CA VAL A 33 -6.96 2.30 -0.39
C VAL A 33 -6.63 1.88 -1.83
N SER A 34 -6.12 0.66 -2.02
CA SER A 34 -5.71 0.13 -3.31
C SER A 34 -6.24 -1.29 -3.51
N PRO A 35 -6.56 -1.73 -4.74
CA PRO A 35 -7.03 -3.10 -4.97
C PRO A 35 -6.08 -4.20 -4.48
N LEU A 36 -6.66 -5.31 -3.99
CA LEU A 36 -6.14 -6.70 -4.08
C LEU A 36 -4.74 -6.90 -4.68
N TRP A 37 -4.85 -7.16 -5.98
CA TRP A 37 -3.81 -7.53 -6.91
C TRP A 37 -2.70 -6.48 -7.02
N PHE A 38 -3.03 -5.18 -6.89
CA PHE A 38 -2.06 -4.12 -7.11
C PHE A 38 -1.05 -4.09 -5.96
N SER A 39 -1.53 -4.13 -4.71
CA SER A 39 -0.66 -4.17 -3.54
C SER A 39 0.28 -5.39 -3.55
N GLU A 40 -0.23 -6.55 -3.98
CA GLU A 40 0.58 -7.76 -4.11
C GLU A 40 1.62 -7.66 -5.23
N ALA A 41 1.25 -7.12 -6.38
CA ALA A 41 2.15 -6.92 -7.51
C ALA A 41 3.29 -5.97 -7.16
N ILE A 42 2.97 -4.81 -6.55
CA ILE A 42 3.99 -3.86 -6.09
C ILE A 42 4.86 -4.47 -4.99
N GLY A 43 4.28 -5.22 -4.05
CA GLY A 43 5.04 -5.90 -3.00
C GLY A 43 6.11 -6.84 -3.57
N LYS A 44 5.75 -7.63 -4.60
CA LYS A 44 6.70 -8.53 -5.29
C LYS A 44 7.78 -7.76 -6.05
N LEU A 45 7.42 -6.67 -6.73
CA LEU A 45 8.38 -5.82 -7.45
C LEU A 45 9.40 -5.21 -6.49
N VAL A 46 8.93 -4.65 -5.38
CA VAL A 46 9.79 -3.98 -4.39
C VAL A 46 10.72 -4.96 -3.67
N GLN A 47 10.28 -6.21 -3.44
CA GLN A 47 11.15 -7.25 -2.87
C GLN A 47 12.39 -7.55 -3.73
N GLY A 48 12.33 -7.30 -5.03
CA GLY A 48 13.45 -7.48 -5.95
C GLY A 48 14.38 -6.27 -6.08
N MET A 49 14.11 -5.16 -5.39
CA MET A 49 14.96 -3.96 -5.47
C MET A 49 16.22 -4.08 -4.62
N GLU A 50 17.35 -3.71 -5.20
CA GLU A 50 18.60 -3.49 -4.50
C GLU A 50 19.19 -2.12 -4.90
N PRO A 51 19.31 -1.15 -3.98
CA PRO A 51 19.00 -1.27 -2.54
C PRO A 51 17.49 -1.32 -2.24
N PRO A 52 17.09 -1.85 -1.07
CA PRO A 52 15.70 -1.81 -0.61
C PRO A 52 15.16 -0.38 -0.53
N LEU A 53 13.84 -0.22 -0.74
CA LEU A 53 13.19 1.07 -0.55
C LEU A 53 13.32 1.54 0.91
N PRO A 54 13.62 2.83 1.14
CA PRO A 54 13.68 3.38 2.49
C PRO A 54 12.28 3.40 3.12
N VAL A 55 12.24 3.40 4.45
CA VAL A 55 10.99 3.62 5.19
C VAL A 55 10.42 4.98 4.80
N VAL A 56 9.14 5.00 4.42
CA VAL A 56 8.46 6.21 3.96
C VAL A 56 8.19 7.15 5.13
N ASP A 57 8.55 8.42 4.96
CA ASP A 57 8.21 9.53 5.85
C ASP A 57 7.77 10.76 5.05
N THR A 58 7.43 11.85 5.75
CA THR A 58 6.94 13.09 5.12
C THR A 58 7.97 13.81 4.26
N LYS A 59 9.26 13.44 4.33
CA LYS A 59 10.35 14.06 3.58
C LYS A 59 10.69 13.28 2.32
N ASN A 60 10.56 11.96 2.34
CA ASN A 60 10.97 11.09 1.23
C ASN A 60 9.79 10.46 0.45
N VAL A 61 8.54 10.68 0.86
CA VAL A 61 7.35 10.04 0.26
C VAL A 61 7.30 10.16 -1.26
N TRP A 62 7.62 11.34 -1.82
CA TRP A 62 7.56 11.56 -3.26
C TRP A 62 8.70 10.86 -4.01
N ASP A 63 9.88 10.78 -3.41
CA ASP A 63 11.03 10.08 -4.00
C ASP A 63 10.79 8.56 -4.02
N VAL A 64 10.24 8.02 -2.93
CA VAL A 64 9.86 6.61 -2.85
C VAL A 64 8.77 6.28 -3.87
N PHE A 65 7.72 7.09 -3.99
CA PHE A 65 6.69 6.86 -5.00
C PHE A 65 7.21 7.01 -6.43
N SER A 66 8.12 7.95 -6.69
CA SER A 66 8.77 8.09 -8.00
C SER A 66 9.63 6.87 -8.34
N SER A 67 10.29 6.28 -7.35
CA SER A 67 11.07 5.04 -7.50
C SER A 67 10.17 3.84 -7.82
N ILE A 68 9.06 3.69 -7.09
CA ILE A 68 8.07 2.63 -7.36
C ILE A 68 7.46 2.81 -8.76
N LEU A 69 7.11 4.04 -9.16
CA LEU A 69 6.56 4.31 -10.48
C LEU A 69 7.56 3.95 -11.59
N SER A 70 8.83 4.30 -11.41
CA SER A 70 9.89 3.93 -12.35
C SER A 70 10.03 2.41 -12.48
N LEU A 71 9.91 1.69 -11.36
CA LEU A 71 9.96 0.24 -11.34
C LEU A 71 8.78 -0.40 -12.08
N ILE A 72 7.57 0.11 -11.89
CA ILE A 72 6.37 -0.35 -12.63
C ILE A 72 6.59 -0.18 -14.13
N LYS A 73 7.08 0.99 -14.57
CA LYS A 73 7.35 1.24 -15.99
C LYS A 73 8.38 0.28 -16.56
N ALA A 74 9.50 0.08 -15.85
CA ALA A 74 10.54 -0.85 -16.27
C ALA A 74 10.01 -2.29 -16.36
N TYR A 75 9.16 -2.71 -15.40
CA TYR A 75 8.50 -4.01 -15.46
C TYR A 75 7.60 -4.11 -16.70
N ASP A 76 6.73 -3.13 -16.94
CA ASP A 76 5.81 -3.14 -18.08
C ASP A 76 6.56 -3.16 -19.42
N GLU A 77 7.65 -2.40 -19.54
CA GLU A 77 8.53 -2.42 -20.72
C GLU A 77 9.15 -3.82 -20.91
N SER A 78 9.78 -4.37 -19.88
CA SER A 78 10.41 -5.70 -19.93
C SER A 78 9.40 -6.83 -20.22
N TRP A 79 8.15 -6.66 -19.77
CA TRP A 79 7.07 -7.60 -20.02
C TRP A 79 6.71 -7.65 -21.50
N LEU A 80 6.69 -6.49 -22.17
CA LEU A 80 6.36 -6.37 -23.59
C LEU A 80 7.48 -6.86 -24.52
N GLU A 81 8.74 -6.78 -24.09
CA GLU A 81 9.88 -7.30 -24.87
C GLU A 81 9.80 -8.82 -25.09
N LYS A 82 9.22 -9.54 -24.14
CA LYS A 82 9.13 -10.99 -24.19
C LYS A 82 7.87 -11.43 -24.94
N ARG A 83 8.04 -11.87 -26.20
CA ARG A 83 6.93 -12.31 -27.08
C ARG A 83 5.99 -13.38 -26.54
N SER A 84 6.41 -14.18 -25.55
CA SER A 84 5.56 -15.20 -24.94
C SER A 84 4.56 -14.62 -23.92
N ASN A 85 4.76 -13.38 -23.49
CA ASN A 85 3.91 -12.75 -22.50
C ASN A 85 2.65 -12.17 -23.17
N ASP A 86 1.52 -12.21 -22.46
CA ASP A 86 0.30 -11.54 -22.87
C ASP A 86 0.40 -10.04 -22.54
N PRO A 87 0.34 -9.12 -23.54
CA PRO A 87 0.45 -7.68 -23.30
C PRO A 87 -0.64 -7.12 -22.38
N SER A 88 -1.81 -7.76 -22.29
CA SER A 88 -2.92 -7.30 -21.44
C SER A 88 -2.68 -7.54 -19.94
N LEU A 89 -1.68 -8.35 -19.60
CA LEU A 89 -1.37 -8.76 -18.23
C LEU A 89 -0.23 -7.97 -17.59
N ASN A 90 0.29 -6.92 -18.23
CA ASN A 90 1.19 -5.97 -17.56
C ASN A 90 0.40 -5.11 -16.54
N ILE A 91 1.10 -4.38 -15.68
CA ILE A 91 0.48 -3.65 -14.56
C ILE A 91 -0.39 -2.50 -15.09
N SER A 92 0.09 -1.74 -16.07
CA SER A 92 -0.66 -0.62 -16.66
C SER A 92 -1.94 -1.08 -17.35
N SER A 93 -1.92 -2.18 -18.10
CA SER A 93 -3.08 -2.74 -18.79
C SER A 93 -4.10 -3.30 -17.80
N GLN A 94 -3.66 -3.98 -16.75
CA GLN A 94 -4.56 -4.44 -15.68
C GLN A 94 -5.20 -3.27 -14.93
N ALA A 95 -4.44 -2.21 -14.64
CA ALA A 95 -4.96 -1.01 -14.01
C ALA A 95 -6.01 -0.29 -14.88
N PHE A 96 -5.81 -0.25 -16.20
CA PHE A 96 -6.77 0.32 -17.13
C PHE A 96 -8.08 -0.50 -17.18
N ASN A 97 -7.98 -1.83 -17.21
CA ASN A 97 -9.14 -2.72 -17.29
C ASN A 97 -9.92 -2.88 -15.98
N ALA A 98 -9.34 -2.48 -14.84
CA ALA A 98 -9.96 -2.56 -13.53
C ALA A 98 -10.85 -1.33 -13.18
N ASN A 99 -10.86 -0.30 -14.03
CA ASN A 99 -11.73 0.88 -13.93
C ASN A 99 -12.90 0.77 -14.91
#